data_AF-A0A1G1FWW9-F1
#
_entry.id   AF-A0A1G1FWW9-F1
#
_cell.length_a   1.000
_cell.length_b   1.000
_cell.length_c   1.000
_cell.angle_alpha   90.00
_cell.angle_beta   90.00
_cell.angle_gamma   90.00
#
_symmetry.space_group_name_H-M   'P 1'
#
loop_
_entity.id
_entity.type
_entity.pdbx_description
1 polymer ?
#
loop_
_entity_poly.entity_id
_entity_poly.type
_entity_poly.pdbx_seq_one_letter_code
_entity_poly.pdbx_strand_id
1 'polypeptide(L)'
;MGPKPDLTQAVCLRLCSYYKPGRDEELACQGYLVLERLAQQGILIDNKNTDHLRDRAGEEPLVQALCMACPFHEQDCDFMENSALPPCGGFLLLMQLLGKKKISIDDVK
;
A
#
# COMPACT_ATOMS: atom_id res chain seq x y z
N MET A 1 -2.42 23.26 8.91
CA MET A 1 -1.96 22.11 8.12
C MET A 1 -0.93 21.37 8.94
N GLY A 2 -1.23 20.15 9.40
CA GLY A 2 -0.24 19.30 10.06
C GLY A 2 0.85 18.85 9.07
N PRO A 3 2.03 18.42 9.55
CA PRO A 3 3.06 17.89 8.67
C PRO A 3 2.49 16.71 7.88
N LYS A 4 2.52 16.78 6.55
CA LYS A 4 2.24 15.62 5.71
C LYS A 4 3.24 14.53 6.09
N PRO A 5 2.81 13.34 6.51
CA PRO A 5 3.75 12.24 6.69
C PRO A 5 4.45 12.02 5.35
N ASP A 6 5.78 11.94 5.37
CA ASP A 6 6.56 11.57 4.19
C ASP A 6 6.34 10.07 3.92
N LEU A 7 5.18 9.77 3.33
CA LEU A 7 4.77 8.43 2.95
C LEU A 7 5.71 7.85 1.90
N THR A 8 6.35 8.70 1.09
CA THR A 8 7.38 8.27 0.14
C THR A 8 8.55 7.65 0.89
N GLN A 9 9.05 8.32 1.93
CA GLN A 9 10.13 7.78 2.74
C GLN A 9 9.70 6.60 3.63
N ALA A 10 8.49 6.66 4.20
CA ALA A 10 8.00 5.63 5.10
C ALA A 10 7.59 4.33 4.38
N VAL A 11 7.05 4.45 3.17
CA VAL A 11 6.41 3.34 2.44
C VAL A 11 7.18 3.03 1.18
N CYS A 12 7.33 3.98 0.27
CA CYS A 12 7.90 3.72 -1.06
C CYS A 12 9.39 3.33 -0.97
N LEU A 13 10.21 4.13 -0.28
CA LEU A 13 11.64 3.89 -0.16
C LEU A 13 12.01 2.68 0.72
N ARG A 14 11.19 2.36 1.72
CA ARG A 14 11.50 1.31 2.71
C ARG A 14 10.83 -0.03 2.44
N LEU A 15 9.64 -0.02 1.84
CA LEU A 15 8.78 -1.21 1.74
C LEU A 15 8.44 -1.60 0.31
N CYS A 16 8.54 -0.69 -0.66
CA CYS A 16 8.12 -0.97 -2.03
C CYS A 16 9.31 -1.42 -2.90
N SER A 17 9.34 -2.70 -3.27
CA SER A 17 10.30 -3.25 -4.23
C SER A 17 10.19 -2.65 -5.63
N TYR A 18 9.04 -2.06 -5.96
CA TYR A 18 8.75 -1.46 -7.27
C TYR A 18 9.08 0.02 -7.37
N TYR A 19 9.30 0.70 -6.24
CA TYR A 19 9.59 2.13 -6.24
C TYR A 19 11.02 2.38 -6.75
N LYS A 20 11.14 3.24 -7.77
CA LYS A 20 12.43 3.64 -8.35
C LYS A 20 12.55 5.16 -8.24
N PRO A 21 13.40 5.69 -7.33
CA PRO A 21 13.56 7.13 -7.18
C PRO A 21 14.09 7.75 -8.49
N GLY A 22 13.54 8.91 -8.87
CA GLY A 22 13.94 9.63 -10.09
C GLY A 22 13.29 9.15 -11.39
N ARG A 23 12.26 8.28 -11.33
CA ARG A 23 11.39 7.93 -12.46
C ARG A 23 10.00 8.52 -12.21
N ASP A 24 9.44 9.23 -13.19
CA ASP A 24 8.12 9.88 -13.24
C ASP A 24 7.33 9.83 -11.92
N GLU A 25 7.65 10.77 -11.02
CA GLU A 25 7.01 10.88 -9.70
C GLU A 25 5.53 11.33 -9.79
N GLU A 26 5.03 11.57 -11.00
CA GLU A 26 3.64 11.94 -11.27
C GLU A 26 2.68 10.75 -11.13
N LEU A 27 3.17 9.51 -11.29
CA LEU A 27 2.36 8.30 -11.19
C LEU A 27 2.53 7.62 -9.82
N ALA A 28 1.61 7.94 -8.89
CA ALA A 28 1.51 7.24 -7.62
C ALA A 28 0.74 5.91 -7.75
N CYS A 29 1.17 4.86 -7.05
CA CYS A 29 0.40 3.63 -6.98
C CYS A 29 -0.85 3.82 -6.12
N GLN A 30 -1.89 3.03 -6.38
CA GLN A 30 -3.15 3.15 -5.62
C GLN A 30 -2.94 2.94 -4.12
N GLY A 31 -2.01 2.05 -3.73
CA GLY A 31 -1.65 1.85 -2.33
C GLY A 31 -1.13 3.13 -1.66
N TYR A 32 -0.34 3.94 -2.37
CA TYR A 32 0.14 5.22 -1.85
C TYR A 32 -1.01 6.22 -1.67
N LEU A 33 -1.88 6.34 -2.69
CA LEU A 33 -3.01 7.28 -2.66
C LEU A 33 -3.98 6.98 -1.52
N VAL A 34 -4.29 5.70 -1.29
CA VAL A 34 -5.14 5.29 -0.16
C VAL A 34 -4.46 5.62 1.17
N LEU A 35 -3.18 5.33 1.33
CA LEU A 35 -2.45 5.65 2.57
C LEU A 35 -2.37 7.16 2.81
N GLU A 36 -2.23 7.96 1.76
CA GLU A 36 -2.27 9.42 1.85
C GLU A 36 -3.64 9.91 2.35
N ARG A 37 -4.72 9.38 1.78
CA ARG A 37 -6.09 9.67 2.23
C ARG A 37 -6.30 9.30 3.69
N LEU A 38 -5.88 8.09 4.10
CA LEU A 38 -5.99 7.62 5.48
C LEU A 38 -5.20 8.50 6.46
N ALA A 39 -3.99 8.88 6.07
CA ALA A 39 -3.16 9.79 6.87
C ALA A 39 -3.82 11.18 7.03
N GLN A 40 -4.45 11.70 5.98
CA GLN A 40 -5.21 12.95 6.05
C GLN A 40 -6.44 12.84 6.96
N GLN A 41 -7.03 11.65 7.08
CA GLN A 41 -8.11 11.33 8.01
C GLN A 41 -7.63 11.11 9.46
N GLY A 42 -6.32 11.21 9.73
CA GLY A 42 -5.74 11.04 11.06
C GLY A 42 -5.40 9.61 11.45
N ILE A 43 -5.47 8.65 10.50
CA ILE A 43 -5.03 7.29 10.74
C ILE A 43 -3.50 7.25 10.85
N LEU A 44 -3.01 6.80 12.01
CA LEU A 44 -1.58 6.68 12.26
C LEU A 44 -0.98 5.49 11.50
N ILE A 45 -0.24 5.83 10.45
CA ILE A 45 0.54 4.91 9.62
C ILE A 45 1.87 4.65 10.32
N ASP A 46 2.02 3.45 10.88
CA ASP A 46 3.26 3.00 11.53
C ASP A 46 3.87 1.83 10.75
N ASN A 47 5.07 2.06 10.20
CA ASN A 47 5.83 1.12 9.39
C ASN A 47 6.87 0.30 10.18
N LYS A 48 6.90 0.40 11.52
CA LYS A 48 7.99 -0.18 12.33
C LYS A 48 7.97 -1.70 12.47
N ASN A 49 6.85 -2.36 12.17
CA ASN A 49 6.72 -3.83 12.34
C ASN A 49 6.18 -4.47 11.07
N THR A 50 7.06 -4.85 10.13
CA THR A 50 6.73 -5.70 8.97
C THR A 50 6.74 -7.20 9.24
N ASP A 51 7.12 -7.62 10.44
CA ASP A 51 7.26 -9.04 10.83
C ASP A 51 5.96 -9.87 10.78
N HIS A 52 4.78 -9.24 10.80
CA HIS A 52 3.49 -9.95 10.88
C HIS A 52 2.85 -10.27 9.52
N LEU A 53 3.54 -10.06 8.39
CA LEU A 53 3.01 -10.26 7.03
C LEU A 53 2.74 -11.73 6.64
N ARG A 54 2.69 -12.66 7.60
CA ARG A 54 2.38 -14.08 7.33
C ARG A 54 0.89 -14.39 7.31
N ASP A 55 0.04 -13.49 7.79
CA ASP A 55 -1.40 -13.71 7.78
C ASP A 55 -1.98 -13.24 6.43
N ARG A 56 -2.20 -14.20 5.51
CA ARG A 56 -2.86 -13.93 4.21
C ARG A 56 -4.35 -13.65 4.35
N ALA A 57 -4.91 -13.71 5.56
CA ALA A 57 -6.30 -13.37 5.83
C ALA A 57 -6.54 -11.88 5.51
N GLY A 58 -7.20 -11.61 4.38
CA GLY A 58 -7.48 -10.26 3.89
C GLY A 58 -6.77 -9.89 2.59
N GLU A 59 -5.94 -10.78 2.04
CA GLU A 59 -5.25 -10.57 0.77
C GLU A 59 -6.24 -10.45 -0.40
N GLU A 60 -7.17 -11.41 -0.55
CA GLU A 60 -8.16 -11.40 -1.66
C GLU A 60 -9.08 -10.16 -1.66
N PRO A 61 -9.73 -9.76 -0.55
CA PRO A 61 -10.55 -8.55 -0.53
C PRO A 61 -9.73 -7.28 -0.80
N LEU A 62 -8.48 -7.23 -0.33
CA LEU A 62 -7.60 -6.09 -0.56
C LEU A 62 -7.14 -6.03 -2.02
N VAL A 63 -6.86 -7.16 -2.66
CA VAL A 63 -6.57 -7.22 -4.11
C VAL A 63 -7.75 -6.65 -4.90
N GLN A 64 -8.97 -7.08 -4.59
CA GLN A 64 -10.16 -6.58 -5.28
C GLN A 64 -10.39 -5.08 -5.07
N ALA A 65 -10.18 -4.57 -3.84
CA ALA A 65 -10.39 -3.16 -3.53
C ALA A 65 -9.26 -2.25 -4.04
N LEU A 66 -8.01 -2.72 -4.03
CA LEU A 66 -6.83 -1.89 -4.31
C LEU A 66 -6.26 -2.12 -5.70
N CYS A 67 -5.98 -3.38 -6.06
CA CYS A 67 -5.26 -3.70 -7.29
C CYS A 67 -6.12 -3.44 -8.52
N MET A 68 -7.43 -3.70 -8.46
CA MET A 68 -8.35 -3.44 -9.58
C MET A 68 -8.44 -1.96 -9.97
N ALA A 69 -8.23 -1.04 -9.01
CA ALA A 69 -8.21 0.40 -9.24
C ALA A 69 -6.79 0.95 -9.48
N CYS A 70 -5.77 0.07 -9.51
CA CYS A 70 -4.39 0.49 -9.61
C CYS A 70 -4.01 0.81 -11.06
N PRO A 71 -3.46 2.00 -11.37
CA PRO A 71 -3.03 2.34 -12.72
C PRO A 71 -1.90 1.44 -13.25
N PHE A 72 -1.21 0.73 -12.34
CA PHE A 72 -0.16 -0.23 -12.68
C PHE A 72 -0.69 -1.64 -12.94
N HIS A 73 -1.97 -1.93 -12.67
CA HIS A 73 -2.56 -3.25 -12.91
C HIS A 73 -2.55 -3.62 -14.40
N GLU A 74 -2.90 -2.67 -15.26
CA GLU A 74 -2.90 -2.84 -16.73
C GLU A 74 -1.51 -2.67 -17.36
N GLN A 75 -0.49 -2.29 -16.58
CA GLN A 75 0.86 -1.97 -17.04
C GLN A 75 1.90 -3.00 -16.54
N ASP A 76 1.59 -4.28 -16.57
CA ASP A 76 2.45 -5.39 -16.11
C ASP A 76 2.75 -5.33 -14.59
N CYS A 77 1.72 -5.42 -13.76
CA CYS A 77 1.92 -5.61 -12.32
C CYS A 77 2.46 -7.01 -12.02
N ASP A 78 3.78 -7.13 -11.87
CA ASP A 78 4.51 -8.34 -11.48
C ASP A 78 3.83 -9.15 -10.36
N PHE A 79 3.28 -8.48 -9.35
CA PHE A 79 2.59 -9.13 -8.23
C PHE A 79 1.29 -9.82 -8.66
N MET A 80 0.52 -9.20 -9.56
CA MET A 80 -0.75 -9.77 -10.05
C MET A 80 -0.52 -10.90 -11.04
N GLU A 81 0.56 -10.83 -11.83
CA GLU A 81 0.96 -11.91 -12.72
C GLU A 81 1.57 -13.09 -11.96
N ASN A 82 2.30 -12.81 -10.88
CA ASN A 82 2.94 -13.81 -10.06
C ASN A 82 2.82 -13.47 -8.57
N SER A 83 1.85 -14.10 -7.91
CA SER A 83 1.60 -13.94 -6.46
C SER A 83 2.73 -14.45 -5.56
N ALA A 84 3.77 -15.09 -6.12
CA ALA A 84 5.00 -15.39 -5.39
C ALA A 84 5.94 -14.19 -5.28
N LEU A 85 5.76 -13.15 -6.10
CA LEU A 85 6.47 -11.88 -5.99
C LEU A 85 5.87 -11.04 -4.86
N PRO A 86 6.68 -10.18 -4.21
CA PRO A 86 6.18 -9.35 -3.12
C PRO A 86 5.19 -8.30 -3.65
N PRO A 87 4.06 -8.04 -2.97
CA PRO A 87 3.18 -6.94 -3.36
C PRO A 87 3.83 -5.57 -3.13
N CYS A 88 3.22 -4.52 -3.66
CA CYS A 88 3.74 -3.16 -3.47
C CYS A 88 3.72 -2.73 -2.00
N GLY A 89 4.60 -1.79 -1.63
CA GLY A 89 4.73 -1.34 -0.24
C GLY A 89 3.43 -0.79 0.36
N GLY A 90 2.58 -0.17 -0.48
CA GLY A 90 1.27 0.30 -0.05
C GLY A 90 0.31 -0.84 0.31
N PHE A 91 0.28 -1.90 -0.50
CA PHE A 91 -0.52 -3.10 -0.22
C PHE A 91 -0.06 -3.79 1.06
N LEU A 92 1.26 -3.96 1.23
CA LEU A 92 1.83 -4.52 2.46
C LEU A 92 1.36 -3.76 3.69
N LEU A 93 1.43 -2.43 3.67
CA LEU A 93 1.06 -1.61 4.82
C LEU A 93 -0.45 -1.63 5.08
N LEU A 94 -1.27 -1.62 4.02
CA LEU A 94 -2.72 -1.74 4.16
C LEU A 94 -3.13 -3.09 4.76
N MET A 95 -2.51 -4.20 4.34
CA MET A 95 -2.72 -5.51 4.98
C MET A 95 -2.43 -5.45 6.48
N GLN A 96 -1.39 -4.74 6.90
CA GLN A 96 -1.08 -4.61 8.33
C GLN A 96 -2.11 -3.78 9.09
N LEU A 97 -2.60 -2.70 8.49
CA LEU A 97 -3.62 -1.88 9.11
C LEU A 97 -4.93 -2.65 9.26
N LEU A 98 -5.28 -3.48 8.27
CA LEU A 98 -6.42 -4.41 8.31
C LEU A 98 -6.23 -5.48 9.40
N GLY A 99 -5.07 -6.14 9.43
CA GLY A 99 -4.74 -7.16 10.44
C GLY A 99 -4.74 -6.60 11.87
N LYS A 100 -4.33 -5.33 12.03
CA LYS A 100 -4.40 -4.60 13.31
C LYS A 100 -5.79 -3.98 13.59
N LYS A 101 -6.77 -4.15 12.69
CA LYS A 101 -8.12 -3.55 12.75
C LYS A 101 -8.10 -2.03 12.93
N LYS A 102 -7.06 -1.36 12.42
CA LYS A 102 -6.97 0.11 12.37
C LYS A 102 -7.81 0.70 11.24
N ILE A 103 -8.04 -0.10 10.20
CA ILE A 103 -8.91 0.19 9.06
C ILE A 103 -9.73 -1.06 8.74
N SER A 104 -10.75 -0.89 7.92
CA SER A 104 -11.56 -1.92 7.29
C SER A 104 -11.37 -1.91 5.76
N ILE A 105 -11.90 -2.91 5.07
CA ILE A 105 -11.83 -2.95 3.59
C ILE A 105 -12.60 -1.78 2.97
N ASP A 106 -13.64 -1.28 3.61
CA ASP A 106 -14.41 -0.14 3.11
C ASP A 106 -13.62 1.17 3.17
N ASP A 107 -12.60 1.26 4.03
CA ASP A 107 -11.68 2.41 4.08
C ASP A 107 -10.65 2.41 2.94
N VAL A 108 -10.57 1.32 2.17
CA VAL A 108 -9.68 1.18 1.00
C VAL A 108 -10.39 1.53 -0.30
N LYS A 109 -11.72 1.36 -0.35
CA LYS A 109 -12.56 1.65 -1.52
C LYS A 109 -12.69 3.15 -1.81
#